data_AF-A0A849WNM7-F1
#
_entry.id   AF-A0A849WNM7-F1
#
_cell.length_a   1.000
_cell.length_b   1.000
_cell.length_c   1.000
_cell.angle_alpha   90.00
_cell.angle_beta   90.00
_cell.angle_gamma   90.00
#
_symmetry.space_group_name_H-M   'P 1'
#
loop_
_entity.id
_entity.type
_entity.pdbx_description
1 polymer ?
#
loop_
_entity_poly.entity_id
_entity_poly.type
_entity_poly.pdbx_seq_one_letter_code
_entity_poly.pdbx_strand_id
1 'polypeptide(L)'
;MQKGFNSDITVKGKSYHVQTEDWGLQNPYIVTRVFNGGAVIRTIKKSYTEVLNQFSIKTELAIKTALRKQHADTIDDLVSGKLEVRTQL
;
A
#
# COMPACT_ATOMS: atom_id res chain seq x y z
N MET A 1 -1.16 -18.56 2.17
CA MET A 1 -1.49 -17.30 2.87
C MET A 1 -0.50 -16.25 2.42
N GLN A 2 -0.92 -15.34 1.54
CA GLN A 2 -0.04 -14.30 1.04
C GLN A 2 0.03 -13.20 2.10
N LYS A 3 1.08 -13.25 2.91
CA LYS A 3 1.41 -12.20 3.89
C LYS A 3 1.74 -10.95 3.08
N GLY A 4 1.13 -9.82 3.39
CA GLY A 4 1.33 -8.55 2.70
C GLY A 4 2.80 -8.07 2.68
N PHE A 5 3.02 -6.85 2.22
CA PHE A 5 4.36 -6.23 2.20
C PHE A 5 4.51 -5.24 3.35
N ASN A 6 5.65 -5.31 4.05
CA ASN A 6 6.05 -4.37 5.09
C ASN A 6 7.41 -3.80 4.74
N SER A 7 7.61 -2.50 4.95
CA SER A 7 8.91 -1.83 4.80
C SER A 7 9.04 -0.69 5.79
N ASP A 8 10.18 -0.61 6.46
CA ASP A 8 10.59 0.54 7.26
C ASP A 8 11.57 1.39 6.44
N ILE A 9 11.25 2.66 6.24
CA ILE A 9 12.06 3.59 5.43
C ILE A 9 12.24 4.92 6.14
N THR A 10 13.36 5.60 5.88
CA THR A 10 13.60 6.96 6.34
C THR A 10 13.63 7.90 5.14
N VAL A 11 12.78 8.92 5.15
CA VAL A 11 12.70 9.94 4.09
C VAL A 11 12.84 11.31 4.73
N LYS A 12 13.87 12.08 4.32
CA LYS A 12 14.15 13.44 4.82
C LYS A 12 14.19 13.51 6.37
N GLY A 13 14.81 12.52 7.01
CA GLY A 13 14.97 12.44 8.46
C GLY A 13 13.73 11.97 9.24
N LYS A 14 12.61 11.65 8.57
CA LYS A 14 11.42 11.05 9.18
C LYS A 14 11.34 9.57 8.86
N SER A 15 11.04 8.73 9.86
CA SER A 15 10.85 7.29 9.67
C SER A 15 9.39 6.95 9.40
N TYR A 16 9.17 6.04 8.46
CA TYR A 16 7.85 5.58 8.06
C TYR A 16 7.83 4.05 8.03
N HIS A 17 6.70 3.49 8.47
CA HIS A 17 6.38 2.09 8.24
C HIS A 17 5.30 2.02 7.17
N VAL A 18 5.53 1.26 6.11
CA VAL A 18 4.56 1.03 5.03
C VAL A 18 4.12 -0.42 5.09
N GLN A 19 2.82 -0.65 5.27
CA GLN A 19 2.20 -1.98 5.28
C GLN A 19 1.19 -2.06 4.14
N THR A 20 1.17 -3.15 3.38
CA THR A 20 0.22 -3.37 2.27
C THR A 20 -0.36 -4.77 2.31
N GLU A 21 -1.69 -4.86 2.39
CA GLU A 21 -2.43 -6.09 2.66
C GLU A 21 -3.48 -6.38 1.60
N ASP A 22 -3.75 -7.67 1.39
CA ASP A 22 -4.92 -8.18 0.70
C ASP A 22 -6.02 -8.50 1.74
N TRP A 23 -7.20 -7.92 1.59
CA TRP A 23 -8.36 -8.16 2.45
C TRP A 23 -9.31 -9.28 1.98
N GLY A 24 -8.97 -9.94 0.87
CA GLY A 24 -9.60 -11.16 0.38
C GLY A 24 -10.89 -10.94 -0.40
N LEU A 25 -11.44 -12.03 -0.97
CA LEU A 25 -12.59 -11.95 -1.89
C LEU A 25 -13.89 -11.41 -1.26
N GLN A 26 -14.07 -11.57 0.06
CA GLN A 26 -15.22 -11.02 0.77
C GLN A 26 -15.13 -9.49 0.95
N ASN A 27 -13.91 -8.95 0.89
CA ASN A 27 -13.63 -7.52 0.99
C ASN A 27 -12.51 -7.17 0.01
N PRO A 28 -12.79 -7.17 -1.31
CA PRO A 28 -11.81 -7.33 -2.39
C PRO A 28 -11.02 -6.05 -2.63
N TYR A 29 -10.14 -5.74 -1.69
CA TYR A 29 -9.30 -4.55 -1.67
C TYR A 29 -7.86 -4.88 -1.36
N ILE A 30 -6.98 -4.10 -1.99
CA ILE A 30 -5.59 -3.95 -1.59
C ILE A 30 -5.47 -2.67 -0.79
N VAL A 31 -5.00 -2.80 0.45
CA VAL A 31 -4.95 -1.70 1.41
C VAL A 31 -3.52 -1.44 1.83
N THR A 32 -3.05 -0.22 1.59
CA THR A 32 -1.75 0.26 2.09
C THR A 32 -1.98 1.25 3.23
N ARG A 33 -1.30 1.04 4.35
CA ARG A 33 -1.24 1.98 5.48
C ARG A 33 0.20 2.48 5.61
N VAL A 34 0.34 3.79 5.74
CA VAL A 34 1.60 4.44 6.07
C VAL A 34 1.50 4.93 7.50
N PHE A 35 2.48 4.56 8.31
CA PHE A 35 2.60 4.97 9.69
C PHE A 35 3.80 5.90 9.89
N ASN A 36 3.67 6.82 10.84
CA ASN A 36 4.76 7.62 11.38
C ASN A 36 4.59 7.71 12.90
N GLY A 37 5.60 7.30 13.67
CA GLY A 37 5.50 7.25 15.14
C GLY A 37 4.37 6.34 15.66
N GLY A 38 4.00 5.28 14.92
CA GLY A 38 2.91 4.37 15.29
C GLY A 38 1.50 4.83 14.90
N ALA A 39 1.31 6.09 14.50
CA ALA A 39 0.03 6.60 14.00
C ALA A 39 -0.11 6.35 12.49
N VAL A 40 -1.30 5.94 12.04
CA VAL A 40 -1.62 5.87 10.61
C VAL A 40 -1.81 7.29 10.07
N ILE A 41 -0.92 7.73 9.20
CA ILE A 41 -0.95 9.06 8.58
C ILE A 41 -1.57 9.04 7.18
N ARG A 42 -1.63 7.86 6.56
CA ARG A 42 -2.28 7.66 5.25
C ARG A 42 -2.83 6.25 5.13
N THR A 43 -4.01 6.16 4.53
CA THR A 43 -4.57 4.90 4.03
C THR A 43 -4.84 5.04 2.54
N ILE A 44 -4.40 4.07 1.76
CA ILE A 44 -4.71 3.92 0.33
C ILE A 44 -5.47 2.61 0.20
N LYS A 45 -6.68 2.67 -0.34
CA LYS A 45 -7.56 1.49 -0.51
C LYS A 45 -7.99 1.45 -1.96
N LYS A 46 -7.56 0.41 -2.69
CA LYS A 46 -7.95 0.17 -4.09
C LYS A 46 -8.66 -1.16 -4.21
N SER A 47 -9.78 -1.19 -4.92
CA SER A 47 -10.51 -2.43 -5.16
C SER A 47 -9.77 -3.33 -6.14
N TYR A 48 -10.07 -4.62 -6.10
CA TYR A 48 -9.57 -5.58 -7.09
C TYR A 48 -9.90 -5.18 -8.52
N THR A 49 -11.06 -4.58 -8.75
CA THR A 49 -11.48 -4.11 -10.08
C THR A 49 -10.64 -2.96 -10.60
N GLU A 50 -10.02 -2.16 -9.72
CA GLU A 50 -9.13 -1.05 -10.10
C GLU A 50 -7.70 -1.53 -10.40
N VAL A 51 -7.21 -2.53 -9.67
CA VAL A 51 -5.79 -2.93 -9.70
C VAL A 51 -5.53 -4.19 -10.52
N LEU A 52 -6.57 -4.98 -10.79
CA LEU A 52 -6.49 -6.16 -11.64
C LEU A 52 -7.07 -5.83 -13.01
N ASN A 53 -6.40 -6.29 -14.07
CA ASN A 53 -6.89 -6.12 -15.43
C ASN A 53 -8.29 -6.75 -15.56
N GLN A 54 -9.24 -6.06 -16.21
CA GLN A 54 -10.62 -6.52 -16.42
C GLN A 54 -10.70 -7.90 -17.08
N PHE A 55 -9.67 -8.28 -17.86
CA PHE A 55 -9.57 -9.60 -18.52
C PHE A 55 -8.83 -10.66 -17.70
N SER A 56 -8.27 -10.30 -16.55
CA SER A 56 -7.58 -11.25 -15.67
C SER A 56 -8.55 -11.86 -14.67
N ILE A 57 -8.60 -13.20 -14.65
CA ILE A 57 -9.12 -13.95 -13.51
C ILE A 57 -8.37 -13.46 -12.26
N LYS A 58 -9.08 -13.28 -11.14
CA LYS A 58 -8.54 -12.91 -9.82
C LYS A 58 -7.64 -14.04 -9.29
N THR A 59 -6.49 -14.23 -9.92
CA THR A 59 -5.51 -15.25 -9.55
C THR A 59 -4.64 -14.73 -8.42
N GLU A 60 -4.11 -15.66 -7.63
CA GLU A 60 -3.17 -15.33 -6.56
C GLU A 60 -1.94 -14.56 -7.09
N LEU A 61 -1.47 -14.87 -8.31
CA LEU A 61 -0.36 -14.17 -8.93
C LEU A 61 -0.70 -12.72 -9.30
N ALA A 62 -1.91 -12.47 -9.82
CA ALA A 62 -2.37 -11.13 -10.15
C ALA A 62 -2.50 -10.26 -8.89
N ILE A 63 -3.08 -10.82 -7.82
CA ILE A 63 -3.18 -10.16 -6.51
C ILE A 63 -1.78 -9.85 -5.95
N LYS A 64 -0.85 -10.81 -6.00
CA LYS A 64 0.54 -10.60 -5.54
C LYS A 64 1.24 -9.47 -6.29
N THR A 65 1.02 -9.42 -7.60
CA THR A 65 1.60 -8.40 -8.47
C THR A 65 1.04 -7.02 -8.13
N ALA A 66 -0.28 -6.93 -7.96
CA ALA A 66 -0.95 -5.69 -7.56
C ALA A 66 -0.52 -5.22 -6.15
N LEU A 67 -0.37 -6.15 -5.19
CA LEU A 67 0.15 -5.85 -3.85
C LEU A 67 1.55 -5.24 -3.92
N ARG A 68 2.47 -5.89 -4.65
CA ARG A 68 3.85 -5.42 -4.81
C ARG A 68 3.87 -4.05 -5.48
N LYS A 69 3.08 -3.87 -6.54
CA LYS A 69 3.01 -2.60 -7.27
C LYS A 69 2.53 -1.47 -6.37
N GLN A 70 1.39 -1.64 -5.70
CA GLN A 70 0.85 -0.61 -4.83
C GLN A 70 1.82 -0.25 -3.69
N HIS A 71 2.51 -1.25 -3.13
CA HIS A 71 3.53 -1.04 -2.11
C HIS A 71 4.71 -0.20 -2.61
N ALA A 72 5.29 -0.59 -3.76
CA ALA A 72 6.41 0.13 -4.37
C ALA A 72 6.02 1.56 -4.76
N ASP A 73 4.87 1.73 -5.44
CA ASP A 73 4.35 3.04 -5.83
C ASP A 73 4.17 3.95 -4.59
N THR A 74 3.71 3.41 -3.46
CA THR A 74 3.56 4.18 -2.21
C THR A 74 4.90 4.63 -1.63
N ILE A 75 5.91 3.77 -1.67
CA ILE A 75 7.27 4.12 -1.24
C ILE A 75 7.85 5.20 -2.16
N ASP A 76 7.70 5.07 -3.46
CA ASP A 76 8.17 6.06 -4.43
C ASP A 76 7.48 7.43 -4.24
N ASP A 77 6.19 7.44 -3.96
CA ASP A 77 5.44 8.66 -3.65
C ASP A 77 5.91 9.31 -2.34
N LEU A 78 6.26 8.52 -1.32
CA LEU A 78 6.87 9.03 -0.09
C LEU A 78 8.25 9.64 -0.34
N VAL A 79 9.13 8.90 -1.04
CA VAL A 79 10.51 9.32 -1.33
C VAL A 79 10.52 10.58 -2.20
N SER A 80 9.67 10.65 -3.22
CA SER A 80 9.53 11.83 -4.09
C SER A 80 8.84 13.01 -3.41
N GLY A 81 8.18 12.79 -2.27
CA GLY A 81 7.44 13.82 -1.54
C GLY A 81 6.05 14.13 -2.11
N LYS A 82 5.56 13.36 -3.08
CA LYS A 82 4.18 13.47 -3.60
C LYS A 82 3.14 13.09 -2.55
N LEU A 83 3.49 12.15 -1.68
CA LEU A 83 2.65 11.82 -0.53
C LEU A 83 2.89 12.85 0.56
N GLU A 84 2.16 13.97 0.50
CA GLU A 84 2.19 14.95 1.58
C GLU A 84 1.57 14.36 2.86
N VAL A 85 2.42 14.16 3.85
CA VAL A 85 2.02 13.78 5.19
C VAL A 85 1.57 15.06 5.89
N ARG A 86 0.26 15.32 5.90
CA ARG A 86 -0.29 16.40 6.74
C ARG A 86 -0.05 16.02 8.20
N THR A 87 0.91 16.69 8.81
CA THR A 87 1.03 16.74 10.27
C THR A 87 -0.14 17.61 10.74
N GLN A 88 -1.09 17.07 11.49
CA GLN A 88 -1.98 17.93 12.28
C GLN A 88 -1.08 18.61 13.32
N LEU A 89 -0.90 19.92 13.17
CA LEU A 89 -0.46 20.82 14.24
C LEU A 89 -1.64 21.09 15.16
#